data_AF-A0A1E2WMR8-F1
#
_entry.id   AF-A0A1E2WMR8-F1
#
_cell.length_a   1.000
_cell.length_b   1.000
_cell.length_c   1.000
_cell.angle_alpha   90.00
_cell.angle_beta   90.00
_cell.angle_gamma   90.00
#
_symmetry.space_group_name_H-M   'P 1'
#
loop_
_entity.id
_entity.type
_entity.pdbx_description
1 polymer ?
#
loop_
_entity_poly.entity_id
_entity_poly.type
_entity_poly.pdbx_seq_one_letter_code
_entity_poly.pdbx_strand_id
1 'polypeptide(L)'
;MKSFLNSNSGLKSRIAFHIDFPDYTGEEMHSIFLTMCNNNKTGWICTENVSERLKTIFINMYENRGNNFANGRDVRNIFEKMVRRIKARIVRENLSGESMRTFSLNDIPPELQ
;
A
#
# COMPACT_ATOMS: atom_id res chain seq x y z
N MET A 1 0.62 -17.89 -13.98
CA MET A 1 0.53 -17.75 -15.46
C MET A 1 1.11 -18.93 -16.24
N LYS A 2 2.39 -19.30 -16.07
CA LYS A 2 3.03 -20.41 -16.82
C LYS A 2 2.27 -21.75 -16.78
N SER A 3 1.76 -22.15 -15.60
CA SER A 3 1.00 -23.40 -15.45
C SER A 3 -0.31 -23.41 -16.28
N PHE A 4 -1.05 -22.29 -16.31
CA PHE A 4 -2.30 -22.14 -17.08
C PHE A 4 -2.06 -22.25 -18.60
N LEU A 5 -0.96 -21.66 -19.09
CA LEU A 5 -0.59 -21.74 -20.51
C LEU A 5 -0.16 -23.14 -20.94
N ASN A 6 0.43 -23.92 -20.02
CA ASN A 6 0.83 -25.30 -20.29
C ASN A 6 -0.36 -26.28 -20.24
N SER A 7 -1.51 -25.88 -19.70
CA SER A 7 -2.72 -26.72 -19.69
C SER A 7 -3.36 -26.88 -21.07
N ASN A 8 -3.05 -26.02 -22.04
CA ASN A 8 -3.54 -26.14 -23.40
C ASN A 8 -2.51 -25.62 -24.42
N SER A 9 -1.91 -26.53 -25.19
CA SER A 9 -0.86 -26.20 -26.18
C SER A 9 -1.33 -25.20 -27.24
N GLY A 10 -2.63 -25.17 -27.55
CA GLY A 10 -3.23 -24.20 -28.48
C GLY A 10 -3.35 -22.76 -27.94
N LEU A 11 -3.32 -22.57 -26.62
CA LEU A 11 -3.26 -21.22 -26.02
C LEU A 11 -1.85 -20.63 -26.13
N LYS A 12 -0.83 -21.47 -25.96
CA LYS A 12 0.58 -21.05 -26.05
C LYS A 12 0.95 -20.55 -27.45
N SER A 13 0.36 -21.12 -28.51
CA SER A 13 0.62 -20.67 -29.89
C SER A 13 -0.10 -19.37 -30.27
N ARG A 14 -1.19 -19.02 -29.56
CA ARG A 14 -2.01 -17.81 -29.84
C ARG A 14 -1.59 -16.59 -29.02
N ILE A 15 -0.82 -16.77 -27.95
CA ILE A 15 -0.26 -15.68 -27.15
C ILE A 15 1.16 -15.39 -27.65
N ALA A 16 1.27 -14.43 -28.58
CA ALA A 16 2.55 -14.04 -29.16
C ALA A 16 3.47 -13.29 -28.18
N PHE A 17 2.89 -12.58 -27.19
CA PHE A 17 3.63 -11.74 -26.25
C PHE A 17 3.46 -12.21 -24.82
N HIS A 18 4.57 -12.35 -24.12
CA HIS A 18 4.61 -12.60 -22.69
C HIS A 18 5.02 -11.31 -21.99
N ILE A 19 4.16 -10.80 -21.13
CA ILE A 19 4.45 -9.65 -20.27
C ILE A 19 4.57 -10.19 -18.85
N ASP A 20 5.73 -10.00 -18.25
CA ASP A 20 5.96 -10.31 -16.85
C ASP A 20 5.45 -9.15 -15.99
N PHE A 21 4.63 -9.49 -15.00
CA PHE A 21 4.14 -8.56 -13.99
C PHE A 21 4.83 -8.92 -12.67
N PRO A 22 6.02 -8.35 -12.39
CA PRO A 22 6.68 -8.58 -11.11
C PRO A 22 5.86 -7.98 -9.97
N ASP A 23 6.12 -8.48 -8.77
CA ASP A 23 5.66 -7.84 -7.54
C ASP A 23 6.23 -6.42 -7.43
N TYR A 24 5.48 -5.52 -6.80
CA TYR A 24 5.99 -4.19 -6.47
C TYR A 24 7.07 -4.29 -5.37
N THR A 25 8.18 -3.58 -5.53
CA THR A 25 9.17 -3.43 -4.46
C THR A 25 8.60 -2.62 -3.29
N GLY A 26 9.29 -2.64 -2.15
CA GLY A 26 8.89 -1.82 -0.99
C GLY A 26 8.83 -0.31 -1.32
N GLU A 27 9.73 0.17 -2.18
CA GLU A 27 9.76 1.56 -2.67
C GLU A 27 8.58 1.87 -3.59
N GLU A 28 8.20 0.94 -4.46
CA GLU A 28 7.04 1.09 -5.33
C GLU A 28 5.75 1.05 -4.52
N MET A 29 5.66 0.16 -3.51
CA MET A 29 4.56 0.13 -2.55
C MET A 29 4.42 1.45 -1.78
N HIS A 30 5.54 2.02 -1.31
CA HIS A 30 5.57 3.34 -0.68
C HIS A 30 5.09 4.44 -1.64
N SER A 31 5.53 4.41 -2.89
CA SER A 31 5.10 5.36 -3.93
C SER A 31 3.59 5.28 -4.23
N ILE A 32 3.03 4.06 -4.24
CA ILE A 32 1.59 3.84 -4.37
C ILE A 32 0.85 4.46 -3.18
N PHE A 33 1.35 4.29 -1.95
CA PHE A 33 0.75 4.90 -0.76
C PHE A 33 0.72 6.43 -0.87
N LEU A 34 1.85 7.04 -1.26
CA LEU A 34 1.93 8.50 -1.44
C LEU A 34 0.98 9.00 -2.53
N THR A 35 0.79 8.23 -3.61
CA THR A 35 -0.18 8.53 -4.65
C THR A 35 -1.62 8.48 -4.13
N MET A 36 -1.93 7.56 -3.19
CA MET A 36 -3.24 7.53 -2.53
C MET A 36 -3.46 8.74 -1.63
N CYS A 37 -2.43 9.24 -0.94
CA CYS A 37 -2.51 10.47 -0.14
C CYS A 37 -2.76 11.69 -1.03
N ASN A 38 -1.94 11.84 -2.08
CA ASN A 38 -1.91 12.97 -3.01
C ASN A 38 -3.05 12.96 -4.04
N ASN A 39 -3.94 11.96 -4.00
CA ASN A 39 -5.11 11.95 -4.85
C ASN A 39 -5.98 13.18 -4.53
N ASN A 40 -6.30 13.99 -5.55
CA ASN A 40 -7.06 15.24 -5.43
C ASN A 40 -8.40 15.10 -4.69
N LYS A 41 -8.95 13.88 -4.59
CA LYS A 41 -10.21 13.59 -3.87
C LYS A 41 -10.04 13.42 -2.37
N THR A 42 -8.86 13.04 -1.89
CA THR A 42 -8.65 12.66 -0.49
C THR A 42 -7.97 13.74 0.33
N GLY A 43 -6.93 14.38 -0.23
CA GLY A 43 -6.20 15.46 0.43
C GLY A 43 -5.57 15.07 1.78
N TRP A 44 -5.11 13.81 1.92
CA TRP A 44 -4.39 13.38 3.13
C TRP A 44 -2.94 13.85 3.07
N ILE A 45 -2.41 14.22 4.23
CA ILE A 45 -1.03 14.68 4.40
C ILE A 45 -0.26 13.58 5.12
N CYS A 46 0.77 13.06 4.46
CA CYS A 46 1.73 12.13 5.05
C CYS A 46 2.95 12.95 5.49
N THR A 47 3.17 13.08 6.79
CA THR A 47 4.35 13.77 7.32
C THR A 47 5.62 12.97 7.06
N GLU A 48 6.78 13.62 7.03
CA GLU A 48 8.06 12.98 6.71
C GLU A 48 8.35 11.77 7.61
N ASN A 49 8.21 11.93 8.93
CA ASN A 49 8.43 10.83 9.88
C ASN A 49 7.49 9.63 9.68
N VAL A 50 6.25 9.86 9.26
CA VAL A 50 5.29 8.80 8.93
C VAL A 50 5.68 8.14 7.61
N SER A 51 6.07 8.95 6.62
CA SER A 51 6.53 8.50 5.31
C SER A 51 7.75 7.59 5.42
N GLU A 52 8.77 7.99 6.18
CA GLU A 52 9.97 7.20 6.45
C GLU A 52 9.62 5.87 7.13
N ARG A 53 8.78 5.90 8.17
CA ARG A 53 8.35 4.67 8.86
C ARG A 53 7.59 3.73 7.93
N LEU A 54 6.67 4.25 7.12
CA LEU A 54 5.94 3.44 6.14
C LEU A 54 6.86 2.85 5.08
N LYS A 55 7.88 3.60 4.62
CA LYS A 55 8.89 3.08 3.70
C LYS A 55 9.60 1.86 4.28
N THR A 56 10.07 1.94 5.53
CA THR A 56 10.68 0.79 6.22
C THR A 56 9.71 -0.39 6.32
N ILE A 57 8.45 -0.14 6.67
CA ILE A 57 7.42 -1.19 6.76
C ILE A 57 7.23 -1.87 5.40
N PHE A 58 7.10 -1.12 4.30
CA PHE A 58 6.90 -1.69 2.97
C PHE A 58 8.11 -2.46 2.46
N ILE A 59 9.33 -1.97 2.71
CA ILE A 59 10.56 -2.71 2.39
C ILE A 59 10.56 -4.05 3.15
N ASN A 60 10.31 -4.03 4.46
CA ASN A 60 10.27 -5.25 5.26
C ASN A 60 9.16 -6.23 4.81
N MET A 61 7.98 -5.72 4.42
CA MET A 61 6.90 -6.55 3.88
C MET A 61 7.29 -7.21 2.56
N TYR A 62 7.98 -6.48 1.67
CA TYR A 62 8.46 -7.03 0.41
C TYR A 62 9.58 -8.06 0.64
N GLU A 63 10.56 -7.77 1.49
CA GLU A 63 11.67 -8.67 1.80
C GLU A 63 11.21 -9.99 2.46
N ASN A 64 10.19 -9.91 3.33
CA ASN A 64 9.64 -11.05 4.05
C ASN A 64 8.34 -11.59 3.40
N ARG A 65 8.10 -11.28 2.13
CA ARG A 65 6.87 -11.68 1.44
C ARG A 65 6.75 -13.19 1.33
N GLY A 66 5.61 -13.72 1.72
CA GLY A 66 5.23 -15.12 1.54
C GLY A 66 4.06 -15.27 0.56
N ASN A 67 3.45 -16.46 0.53
CA ASN A 67 2.34 -16.78 -0.38
C ASN A 67 1.10 -15.86 -0.22
N ASN A 68 0.97 -15.17 0.91
CA ASN A 68 -0.15 -14.27 1.21
C ASN A 68 0.09 -12.80 0.82
N PHE A 69 1.25 -12.48 0.24
CA PHE A 69 1.56 -11.12 -0.19
C PHE A 69 0.68 -10.71 -1.38
N ALA A 70 0.03 -9.55 -1.26
CA ALA A 70 -1.03 -9.10 -2.18
C ALA A 70 -0.69 -7.78 -2.90
N ASN A 71 0.58 -7.38 -2.93
CA ASN A 71 1.08 -6.22 -3.67
C ASN A 71 0.31 -4.93 -3.31
N GLY A 72 -0.17 -4.18 -4.30
CA GLY A 72 -0.92 -2.93 -4.10
C GLY A 72 -2.20 -3.08 -3.26
N ARG A 73 -2.75 -4.30 -3.11
CA ARG A 73 -3.86 -4.55 -2.19
C ARG A 73 -3.43 -4.36 -0.74
N ASP A 74 -2.22 -4.79 -0.37
CA ASP A 74 -1.69 -4.57 0.98
C ASP A 74 -1.50 -3.08 1.26
N VAL A 75 -0.98 -2.33 0.29
CA VAL A 75 -0.84 -0.86 0.39
C VAL A 75 -2.19 -0.20 0.63
N ARG A 76 -3.22 -0.58 -0.15
CA ARG A 76 -4.59 -0.08 0.03
C ARG A 76 -5.16 -0.43 1.40
N ASN A 77 -5.00 -1.68 1.85
CA ASN A 77 -5.49 -2.13 3.15
C ASN A 77 -4.86 -1.32 4.30
N ILE A 78 -3.55 -1.05 4.22
CA ILE A 78 -2.82 -0.24 5.21
C ILE A 78 -3.33 1.20 5.18
N PHE A 79 -3.45 1.81 4.00
CA PHE A 79 -3.99 3.16 3.84
C PHE A 79 -5.38 3.30 4.45
N GLU A 80 -6.30 2.36 4.17
CA GLU A 80 -7.65 2.38 4.73
C GLU A 80 -7.67 2.19 6.25
N LYS A 81 -6.79 1.35 6.80
CA LYS A 81 -6.60 1.23 8.25
C LYS A 81 -6.13 2.55 8.85
N MET A 82 -5.14 3.21 8.25
CA MET A 82 -4.65 4.51 8.72
C MET A 82 -5.75 5.58 8.67
N VAL A 83 -6.54 5.63 7.58
CA VAL A 83 -7.70 6.55 7.47
C VAL A 83 -8.73 6.31 8.58
N ARG A 84 -9.00 5.05 8.95
CA ARG A 84 -9.89 4.76 10.09
C ARG A 84 -9.30 5.25 11.41
N ARG A 85 -7.99 5.08 11.60
CA ARG A 85 -7.30 5.46 12.83
C ARG A 85 -7.24 6.98 13.01
N ILE A 86 -6.92 7.75 11.96
CA ILE A 86 -6.97 9.21 12.05
C ILE A 86 -8.39 9.71 12.32
N LYS A 87 -9.43 9.10 11.72
CA LYS A 87 -10.83 9.45 12.03
C LYS A 87 -11.18 9.24 13.50
N ALA A 88 -10.72 8.14 14.10
CA ALA A 88 -10.89 7.92 15.53
C ALA A 88 -10.10 8.93 16.37
N ARG A 89 -8.87 9.26 15.95
CA ARG A 89 -8.00 10.24 16.60
C ARG A 89 -8.60 11.66 16.58
N ILE A 90 -9.22 12.07 15.47
CA ILE A 90 -9.92 13.36 15.35
C ILE A 90 -10.96 13.53 16.46
N VAL A 91 -11.77 12.51 16.70
CA VAL A 91 -12.81 12.54 17.75
C VAL A 91 -12.18 12.56 19.14
N ARG A 92 -11.18 11.69 19.37
CA ARG A 92 -10.53 11.54 20.68
C ARG A 92 -9.76 12.79 21.12
N GLU A 93 -9.08 13.45 20.20
CA GLU A 93 -8.18 14.58 20.46
C GLU A 93 -8.79 15.93 20.05
N ASN A 94 -10.04 15.93 19.57
CA ASN A 94 -10.74 17.11 19.07
C ASN A 94 -9.92 17.89 18.02
N LEU A 95 -9.32 17.15 17.07
CA LEU A 95 -8.47 17.74 16.03
C LEU A 95 -9.30 18.60 15.08
N SER A 96 -8.72 19.69 14.60
CA SER A 96 -9.37 20.63 13.67
C SER A 96 -8.42 21.07 12.55
N GLY A 97 -9.00 21.66 11.50
CA GLY A 97 -8.24 22.21 10.37
C GLY A 97 -7.41 21.16 9.63
N GLU A 98 -6.15 21.50 9.34
CA GLU A 98 -5.23 20.63 8.61
C GLU A 98 -4.92 19.32 9.38
N SER A 99 -4.87 19.38 10.71
CA SER A 99 -4.55 18.22 11.56
C SER A 99 -5.54 17.07 11.40
N MET A 100 -6.76 17.32 10.91
CA MET A 100 -7.74 16.28 10.57
C MET A 100 -7.34 15.45 9.35
N ARG A 101 -6.39 15.92 8.55
CA ARG A 101 -5.92 15.26 7.33
C ARG A 101 -4.45 14.82 7.44
N THR A 102 -3.77 15.19 8.52
CA THR A 102 -2.34 14.90 8.72
C THR A 102 -2.15 13.63 9.52
N PHE A 103 -1.63 12.59 8.86
CA PHE A 103 -1.26 11.35 9.53
C PHE A 103 -0.16 11.58 10.56
N SER A 104 -0.21 10.79 11.62
CA SER A 104 0.82 10.68 12.65
C SER A 104 1.26 9.23 12.79
N LEU A 105 2.35 9.00 13.52
CA LEU A 105 2.81 7.64 13.83
C LEU A 105 1.74 6.80 14.55
N ASN A 106 0.86 7.44 15.34
CA ASN A 106 -0.24 6.77 16.02
C ASN A 106 -1.29 6.20 15.07
N ASP A 107 -1.36 6.70 13.83
CA ASP A 107 -2.31 6.20 12.83
C ASP A 107 -1.79 4.96 12.10
N ILE A 108 -0.49 4.63 12.22
CA ILE A 108 0.06 3.38 11.70
C ILE A 108 -0.53 2.21 12.50
N PRO A 109 -1.01 1.13 11.84
CA PRO A 109 -1.52 -0.05 12.54
C PRO A 109 -0.47 -0.63 13.52
N PRO A 110 -0.82 -0.88 14.80
CA PRO A 110 0.14 -1.32 15.80
C PRO A 110 0.82 -2.65 15.46
N GLU A 111 0.15 -3.52 14.70
CA GLU A 111 0.71 -4.78 14.23
C GLU A 111 1.82 -4.63 13.18
N LEU A 112 2.05 -3.40 12.69
CA LEU A 112 3.11 -3.05 11.73
C LEU A 112 4.20 -2.16 12.36
N GLN A 113 4.10 -1.86 13.66
CA GLN A 113 5.10 -1.09 14.38
C GLN A 113 6.18 -2.02 14.93
#